data_AF-A0A974UHA5-F1
#
_entry.id   AF-A0A974UHA5-F1
#
_cell.length_a   1.000
_cell.length_b   1.000
_cell.length_c   1.000
_cell.angle_alpha   90.00
_cell.angle_beta   90.00
_cell.angle_gamma   90.00
#
_symmetry.space_group_name_H-M   'P 1'
#
loop_
_entity.id
_entity.type
_entity.pdbx_description
1 polymer ?
#
loop_
_entity_poly.entity_id
_entity_poly.type
_entity_poly.pdbx_seq_one_letter_code
_entity_poly.pdbx_strand_id
1 'polypeptide(L)'
;MSKLSKEIDRLKKVFPAADDNKIQALDALIEQAAYESIYLKKLNEQAIETGLVKCHPDNPQIQKSLPVSGEIAKHAATLTNIMDKLMKYLASEVVDDDDGLSDYE
;
A
#
# COMPACT_ATOMS: atom_id res chain seq x y z
N MET A 1 -17.15 14.84 2.74
CA MET A 1 -15.79 14.27 2.82
C MET A 1 -15.32 13.84 1.43
N SER A 2 -14.11 14.24 1.03
CA SER A 2 -13.48 13.86 -0.25
C SER A 2 -13.05 12.39 -0.27
N LYS A 3 -12.79 11.82 -1.46
CA LYS A 3 -12.23 10.46 -1.60
C LYS A 3 -10.91 10.31 -0.83
N LEU A 4 -10.08 11.35 -0.88
CA LEU A 4 -8.81 11.41 -0.15
C LEU A 4 -9.02 11.36 1.37
N SER A 5 -9.88 12.22 1.91
CA SER A 5 -10.14 12.26 3.36
C SER A 5 -10.68 10.92 3.88
N LYS A 6 -11.58 10.25 3.13
CA LYS A 6 -12.06 8.91 3.50
C LYS A 6 -10.95 7.87 3.52
N GLU A 7 -10.01 7.96 2.60
CA GLU A 7 -8.88 7.01 2.51
C GLU A 7 -7.86 7.25 3.63
N ILE A 8 -7.58 8.52 3.96
CA ILE A 8 -6.77 8.88 5.14
C ILE A 8 -7.41 8.31 6.41
N ASP A 9 -8.72 8.52 6.60
CA ASP A 9 -9.44 8.01 7.77
C ASP A 9 -9.41 6.48 7.83
N ARG A 10 -9.52 5.80 6.68
CA ARG A 10 -9.39 4.34 6.57
C ARG A 10 -7.99 3.88 7.00
N LEU A 11 -6.94 4.54 6.53
CA LEU A 11 -5.56 4.19 6.86
C LEU A 11 -5.23 4.41 8.34
N LYS A 12 -5.69 5.51 8.95
CA LYS A 12 -5.53 5.75 10.39
C LYS A 12 -6.18 4.65 11.24
N LYS A 13 -7.35 4.15 10.81
CA LYS A 13 -8.06 3.04 11.48
C LYS A 13 -7.34 1.70 11.43
N VAL A 14 -6.32 1.52 10.57
CA VAL A 14 -5.49 0.31 10.53
C VAL A 14 -4.60 0.21 11.78
N PHE A 15 -4.35 1.32 12.47
CA PHE A 15 -3.45 1.40 13.63
C PHE A 15 -4.21 1.82 14.90
N PRO A 16 -5.17 1.01 15.39
CA PRO A 16 -6.07 1.42 16.47
C PRO A 16 -5.38 1.64 17.83
N ALA A 17 -4.20 1.05 18.03
CA ALA A 17 -3.42 1.14 19.26
C ALA A 17 -2.12 1.96 19.09
N ALA A 18 -1.99 2.71 17.99
CA ALA A 18 -0.87 3.61 17.80
C ALA A 18 -1.00 4.86 18.68
N ASP A 19 0.13 5.32 19.22
CA ASP A 19 0.22 6.59 19.93
C ASP A 19 -0.10 7.77 19.01
N ASP A 20 -0.91 8.71 19.48
CA ASP A 20 -1.36 9.88 18.70
C ASP A 20 -0.18 10.74 18.22
N ASN A 21 0.91 10.88 19.00
CA ASN A 21 2.08 11.63 18.56
C ASN A 21 2.80 10.92 17.41
N LYS A 22 2.85 9.58 17.41
CA LYS A 22 3.40 8.81 16.29
C LYS A 22 2.54 8.94 15.04
N ILE A 23 1.21 8.91 15.20
CA ILE A 23 0.27 9.14 14.09
C ILE A 23 0.48 10.54 13.50
N GLN A 24 0.55 11.56 14.35
CA GLN A 24 0.78 12.94 13.91
C GLN A 24 2.14 13.11 13.24
N ALA A 25 3.21 12.51 13.77
CA ALA A 25 4.54 12.56 13.17
C ALA A 25 4.59 11.92 11.76
N LEU A 26 3.69 10.98 11.47
CA LEU A 26 3.61 10.24 10.21
C LEU A 26 2.45 10.70 9.32
N ASP A 27 1.74 11.78 9.65
CA ASP A 27 0.56 12.26 8.92
C ASP A 27 0.85 12.45 7.41
N ALA A 28 2.00 13.03 7.06
CA ALA A 28 2.38 13.22 5.67
C ALA A 28 2.58 11.90 4.91
N LEU A 29 3.09 10.87 5.58
CA LEU A 29 3.23 9.52 5.00
C LEU A 29 1.87 8.83 4.87
N ILE A 30 0.97 9.02 5.83
CA ILE A 30 -0.40 8.50 5.77
C ILE A 30 -1.16 9.15 4.61
N GLU A 31 -1.04 10.47 4.44
CA GLU A 31 -1.64 11.19 3.31
C GLU A 31 -1.06 10.73 1.97
N GLN A 32 0.27 10.57 1.87
CA GLN A 32 0.89 10.06 0.65
C GLN A 32 0.41 8.63 0.34
N ALA A 33 0.34 7.75 1.33
CA ALA A 33 -0.22 6.40 1.14
C ALA A 33 -1.67 6.42 0.63
N ALA A 34 -2.47 7.40 1.07
CA ALA A 34 -3.83 7.57 0.56
C ALA A 34 -3.85 7.97 -0.92
N TYR A 35 -2.98 8.90 -1.35
CA TYR A 35 -2.83 9.26 -2.77
C TYR A 35 -2.39 8.06 -3.59
N GLU A 36 -1.32 7.37 -3.16
CA GLU A 36 -0.79 6.19 -3.84
C GLU A 36 -1.86 5.11 -4.00
N SER A 37 -2.63 4.83 -2.95
CA SER A 37 -3.74 3.86 -2.98
C SER A 37 -4.82 4.24 -3.99
N ILE A 38 -5.19 5.53 -4.06
CA ILE A 38 -6.21 6.05 -4.98
C ILE A 38 -5.73 5.99 -6.43
N TYR A 39 -4.49 6.41 -6.70
CA TYR A 39 -3.92 6.40 -8.04
C TYR A 39 -3.69 4.98 -8.53
N LEU A 40 -3.11 4.12 -7.70
CA LEU A 40 -2.89 2.71 -8.01
C LEU A 40 -4.21 2.01 -8.35
N LYS A 41 -5.29 2.26 -7.60
CA LYS A 41 -6.61 1.72 -7.92
C LYS A 41 -7.09 2.15 -9.31
N LYS A 42 -7.03 3.46 -9.62
CA LYS A 42 -7.44 3.99 -10.93
C LYS A 42 -6.62 3.42 -12.09
N LEU A 43 -5.30 3.32 -11.91
CA LEU A 43 -4.40 2.79 -12.93
C LEU A 43 -4.67 1.30 -13.18
N ASN A 44 -4.95 0.52 -12.12
CA ASN A 44 -5.34 -0.88 -12.26
C ASN A 44 -6.70 -1.04 -12.95
N GLU A 45 -7.69 -0.22 -12.61
CA GLU A 45 -9.00 -0.19 -13.30
C GLU A 45 -8.80 0.04 -14.81
N GLN A 46 -7.97 1.02 -15.19
CA GLN A 46 -7.62 1.24 -16.59
C GLN A 46 -6.88 0.05 -17.22
N ALA A 47 -5.92 -0.54 -16.52
CA ALA A 47 -5.14 -1.67 -17.03
C ALA A 47 -5.97 -2.95 -17.22
N ILE A 48 -7.05 -3.14 -16.47
CA ILE A 48 -8.01 -4.23 -16.70
C ILE A 48 -8.68 -4.07 -18.07
N GLU A 49 -9.00 -2.83 -18.47
CA GLU A 49 -9.63 -2.54 -19.75
C GLU A 49 -8.64 -2.57 -20.92
N THR A 50 -7.44 -2.01 -20.73
CA THR A 50 -6.46 -1.85 -21.82
C THR A 50 -5.44 -2.98 -21.94
N GLY A 51 -5.31 -3.81 -20.91
CA GLY A 51 -4.17 -4.67 -20.69
C GLY A 51 -2.93 -3.90 -20.20
N LEU A 52 -1.88 -4.65 -19.85
CA LEU A 52 -0.57 -4.12 -19.47
C LEU A 52 0.45 -4.17 -20.62
N VAL A 53 0.23 -5.09 -21.56
CA VAL A 53 1.09 -5.34 -22.70
C VAL A 53 0.21 -5.42 -23.94
N LYS A 54 0.60 -4.70 -24.99
CA LYS A 54 0.01 -4.87 -26.31
C LYS A 54 0.65 -6.08 -26.99
N CYS A 55 -0.15 -7.11 -27.19
CA CYS A 55 0.26 -8.34 -27.86
C CYS A 55 0.16 -8.23 -29.38
N HIS A 56 1.25 -8.56 -30.08
CA HIS A 56 1.18 -8.80 -31.52
C HIS A 56 0.42 -10.12 -31.77
N PRO A 57 -0.58 -10.14 -32.68
CA PRO A 57 -1.43 -11.31 -32.88
C PRO A 57 -0.65 -12.57 -33.30
N ASP A 58 0.33 -12.42 -34.19
CA ASP A 58 0.99 -13.57 -34.84
C ASP A 58 2.45 -13.78 -34.41
N ASN A 59 3.03 -12.88 -33.62
CA ASN A 59 4.44 -12.97 -33.24
C ASN A 59 4.63 -12.67 -31.74
N PRO A 60 4.67 -13.71 -30.89
CA PRO A 60 4.78 -13.54 -29.45
C PRO A 60 6.09 -12.87 -28.99
N GLN A 61 7.12 -12.81 -29.84
CA GLN A 61 8.38 -12.12 -29.53
C GLN A 61 8.27 -10.58 -29.66
N ILE A 62 7.20 -10.06 -30.25
CA ILE A 62 6.97 -8.63 -30.45
C ILE A 62 5.87 -8.17 -29.48
N GLN A 63 6.28 -7.82 -28.27
CA GLN A 63 5.40 -7.33 -27.21
C GLN A 63 5.75 -5.88 -26.90
N LYS A 64 4.73 -5.03 -26.69
CA LYS A 64 4.96 -3.65 -26.26
C LYS A 64 4.28 -3.39 -24.93
N SER A 65 5.07 -3.18 -23.88
CA SER A 65 4.55 -2.72 -22.58
C SER A 65 3.85 -1.38 -22.75
N LEU A 66 2.67 -1.25 -22.13
CA LEU A 66 1.92 -0.01 -22.11
C LEU A 66 2.42 0.89 -20.97
N PRO A 67 2.41 2.23 -21.13
CA PRO A 67 2.90 3.15 -20.10
C PRO A 67 2.27 2.95 -18.72
N VAL A 68 0.98 2.58 -18.68
CA VAL A 68 0.24 2.29 -17.44
C VAL A 68 0.92 1.19 -16.61
N SER A 69 1.56 0.21 -17.23
CA SER A 69 2.29 -0.86 -16.52
C SER A 69 3.46 -0.32 -15.71
N GLY A 70 4.18 0.67 -16.24
CA GLY A 70 5.31 1.30 -15.54
C GLY A 70 4.83 2.17 -14.37
N GLU A 71 3.75 2.92 -14.56
CA GLU A 71 3.17 3.75 -13.50
C GLU A 71 2.60 2.89 -12.36
N ILE A 72 1.89 1.79 -12.67
CA ILE A 72 1.44 0.82 -11.65
C ILE A 72 2.62 0.31 -10.83
N ALA A 73 3.71 -0.10 -11.47
CA ALA A 73 4.89 -0.60 -10.78
C ALA A 73 5.51 0.45 -9.82
N LYS A 74 5.59 1.71 -10.25
CA LYS A 74 6.11 2.82 -9.42
C LYS A 74 5.22 3.12 -8.22
N HIS A 75 3.92 3.26 -8.44
CA HIS A 75 2.96 3.56 -7.39
C HIS A 75 2.85 2.39 -6.39
N ALA A 76 2.85 1.14 -6.87
CA ALA A 76 2.86 -0.04 -6.01
C ALA A 76 4.13 -0.09 -5.15
N ALA A 77 5.32 0.11 -5.73
CA ALA A 77 6.56 0.11 -4.97
C ALA A 77 6.62 1.25 -3.94
N THR A 78 6.14 2.44 -4.30
CA THR A 78 6.07 3.59 -3.38
C THR A 78 5.11 3.33 -2.24
N LEU A 79 3.91 2.82 -2.54
CA LEU A 79 2.92 2.46 -1.53
C LEU A 79 3.47 1.41 -0.56
N THR A 80 4.07 0.33 -1.05
CA THR A 80 4.68 -0.70 -0.20
C THR A 80 5.72 -0.10 0.73
N ASN A 81 6.66 0.71 0.20
CA ASN A 81 7.69 1.34 1.02
C ASN A 81 7.14 2.27 2.11
N ILE A 82 6.04 2.98 1.82
CA ILE A 82 5.37 3.82 2.81
C ILE A 82 4.67 2.94 3.85
N MET A 83 3.91 1.94 3.41
CA MET A 83 3.19 1.03 4.29
C MET A 83 4.14 0.26 5.21
N ASP A 84 5.30 -0.19 4.74
CA ASP A 84 6.31 -0.86 5.56
C ASP A 84 6.81 0.05 6.69
N LYS A 85 7.05 1.33 6.39
CA LYS A 85 7.43 2.33 7.41
C LYS A 85 6.29 2.56 8.41
N LEU A 86 5.06 2.71 7.93
CA LEU A 86 3.90 2.89 8.80
C LEU A 86 3.72 1.67 9.71
N MET A 87 3.78 0.45 9.17
CA MET A 87 3.72 -0.79 9.95
C MET A 87 4.83 -0.86 10.99
N LYS A 88 6.07 -0.56 10.62
CA LYS A 88 7.22 -0.58 11.54
C LYS A 88 7.05 0.35 12.75
N TYR A 89 6.42 1.52 12.57
CA TYR A 89 6.36 2.53 13.63
C TYR A 89 5.01 2.59 14.36
N LEU A 90 3.93 2.21 13.69
CA LEU A 90 2.55 2.34 14.18
C LEU A 90 1.88 1.02 14.51
N ALA A 91 2.33 -0.11 13.95
CA ALA A 91 1.81 -1.40 14.41
C ALA A 91 2.24 -1.61 15.86
N SER A 92 1.29 -2.02 16.70
CA SER A 92 1.59 -2.55 18.02
C SER A 92 2.52 -3.75 17.82
N GLU A 93 3.60 -3.83 18.58
CA GLU A 93 4.22 -5.13 18.80
C GLU A 93 3.13 -5.98 19.44
N VAL A 94 2.57 -6.91 18.67
CA VAL A 94 1.92 -8.07 19.28
C VAL A 94 3.09 -8.78 19.94
N VAL A 95 3.29 -8.51 21.23
CA VAL A 95 4.06 -9.43 22.06
C VAL A 95 3.30 -10.73 21.90
N ASP A 96 3.90 -11.67 21.19
CA ASP A 96 3.46 -13.05 21.16
C ASP A 96 3.76 -13.60 22.56
N ASP A 97 2.96 -13.19 23.55
CA ASP A 97 2.95 -13.70 24.93
C ASP A 97 2.25 -15.08 24.95
N ASP A 98 2.48 -15.90 23.93
CA ASP A 98 2.12 -17.32 23.87
C ASP A 98 3.37 -18.20 23.71
N ASP A 99 4.52 -17.78 24.25
CA ASP A 99 5.53 -18.72 24.73
C ASP A 99 5.29 -18.94 26.23
N GLY A 100 4.25 -19.75 26.49
CA GLY A 100 4.08 -20.45 27.74
C GLY A 100 5.30 -21.30 28.05
N LEU A 101 6.27 -20.71 28.75
CA LEU A 101 7.24 -21.43 29.57
C LEU A 101 6.85 -21.27 31.04
N SER A 102 5.67 -21.78 31.36
CA SER A 102 5.47 -22.42 32.67
C SER A 102 6.12 -23.79 32.60
N ASP A 103 7.45 -23.87 32.72
CA ASP A 103 8.16 -25.08 33.14
C ASP A 103 9.65 -24.75 33.45
N TYR A 104 10.03 -24.97 34.73
CA TYR A 104 11.34 -24.87 35.41
C TYR A 104 11.76 -23.44 35.84
N GLU A 105 11.85 -23.05 37.12
CA GLU A 105 12.08 -23.71 38.43
C GLU A 105 11.14 -23.18 39.54
#